data_AF-A0AAU4AQG1-F1
#
_entry.id   AF-A0AAU4AQG1-F1
#
_cell.length_a   1.000
_cell.length_b   1.000
_cell.length_c   1.000
_cell.angle_alpha   90.00
_cell.angle_beta   90.00
_cell.angle_gamma   90.00
#
_symmetry.space_group_name_H-M   'P 1'
#
loop_
_entity.id
_entity.type
_entity.pdbx_description
1 polymer ?
#
loop_
_entity_poly.entity_id
_entity_poly.type
_entity_poly.pdbx_seq_one_letter_code
_entity_poly.pdbx_strand_id
1 'polypeptide(L)'
;MTRSTAKDYAFVGAIPPEQWWDRYSDTGLLFTTEPAVALRGTAGGWSAVLFGVPSARTDRDDRRIRYTLIAESGAEDAALAARLVRVALDPDAREKLGRRLDKIYSGELLNSYFSDRAETGAPDLAEAVGALREAAGRQPADIPPYGPVEPPLAGPYDLPAARDAFIAHAHALAGGGTGLCLVAAGAASLKDVRPALDLAGRRTALLLPNASLTKVVALKKDTPPPPRRKPNWQWVAAVLGGSLVLLILWLMRKL
;
A
#
# COMPACT_ATOMS: atom_id res chain seq x y z
N MET A 1 -26.39 6.61 -6.50
CA MET A 1 -26.54 5.61 -5.43
C MET A 1 -25.17 5.33 -4.85
N THR A 2 -24.87 5.93 -3.70
CA THR A 2 -23.62 5.71 -2.97
C THR A 2 -23.70 4.32 -2.34
N ARG A 3 -22.95 3.35 -2.87
CA ARG A 3 -22.80 2.05 -2.21
C ARG A 3 -22.25 2.31 -0.82
N SER A 4 -22.97 1.86 0.21
CA SER A 4 -22.46 1.83 1.57
C SER A 4 -21.25 0.88 1.58
N THR A 5 -20.06 1.40 1.88
CA THR A 5 -18.80 0.64 2.03
C THR A 5 -18.91 -0.49 3.06
N ALA A 6 -19.90 -0.44 3.96
CA ALA A 6 -20.20 -1.51 4.91
C ALA A 6 -20.72 -2.80 4.24
N LYS A 7 -21.31 -2.72 3.02
CA LYS A 7 -21.78 -3.89 2.28
C LYS A 7 -20.67 -4.56 1.44
N ASP A 8 -19.54 -3.89 1.20
CA ASP A 8 -18.51 -4.38 0.26
C ASP A 8 -17.67 -5.54 0.82
N TYR A 9 -17.67 -5.78 2.14
CA TYR A 9 -16.83 -6.80 2.79
C TYR A 9 -17.60 -7.83 3.63
N ALA A 10 -18.87 -7.56 3.96
CA ALA A 10 -19.62 -8.34 4.94
C ALA A 10 -20.17 -9.70 4.42
N PHE A 11 -20.08 -9.97 3.12
CA PHE A 11 -20.74 -11.13 2.51
C PHE A 11 -19.93 -12.45 2.59
N VAL A 12 -18.67 -12.40 3.05
CA VAL A 12 -17.77 -13.57 3.11
C VAL A 12 -17.18 -13.82 4.50
N GLY A 13 -17.29 -12.87 5.43
CA GLY A 13 -16.71 -12.99 6.76
C GLY A 13 -16.86 -11.72 7.60
N ALA A 14 -16.18 -11.69 8.73
CA ALA A 14 -16.12 -10.50 9.57
C ALA A 14 -15.36 -9.38 8.83
N ILE A 15 -15.97 -8.19 8.80
CA ILE A 15 -15.27 -6.98 8.36
C ILE A 15 -14.11 -6.76 9.34
N PRO A 16 -12.87 -6.52 8.86
CA PRO A 16 -11.78 -6.17 9.76
C PRO A 16 -12.18 -4.96 10.60
N PRO A 17 -11.83 -4.94 11.90
CA PRO A 17 -12.22 -3.85 12.79
C PRO A 17 -11.63 -2.50 12.35
N GLU A 18 -10.53 -2.53 11.59
CA GLU A 18 -9.88 -1.37 11.00
C GLU A 18 -9.52 -1.65 9.54
N GLN A 19 -10.03 -0.83 8.61
CA GLN A 19 -9.59 -0.81 7.21
C GLN A 19 -8.32 0.03 7.07
N TRP A 20 -7.25 -0.43 7.70
CA TRP A 20 -6.00 0.32 7.85
C TRP A 20 -5.34 0.71 6.52
N TRP A 21 -5.74 0.09 5.41
CA TRP A 21 -5.24 0.42 4.08
C TRP A 21 -5.90 1.68 3.50
N ASP A 22 -7.08 2.07 3.97
CA ASP A 22 -7.83 3.23 3.44
C ASP A 22 -7.03 4.52 3.52
N ARG A 23 -6.27 4.73 4.61
CA ARG A 23 -5.36 5.88 4.72
C ARG A 23 -4.33 5.97 3.60
N TYR A 24 -3.93 4.85 2.99
CA TYR A 24 -3.03 4.88 1.83
C TYR A 24 -3.79 5.14 0.53
N SER A 25 -5.02 4.65 0.42
CA SER A 25 -5.95 5.01 -0.66
C SER A 25 -6.27 6.51 -0.65
N ASP A 26 -6.51 7.10 0.52
CA ASP A 26 -6.81 8.52 0.72
C ASP A 26 -5.63 9.42 0.32
N THR A 27 -4.40 8.92 0.47
CA THR A 27 -3.18 9.62 -0.01
C THR A 27 -2.94 9.45 -1.50
N GLY A 28 -3.78 8.69 -2.20
CA GLY A 28 -3.62 8.36 -3.61
C GLY A 28 -2.49 7.38 -3.90
N LEU A 29 -1.93 6.69 -2.90
CA LEU A 29 -0.83 5.75 -3.10
C LEU A 29 -1.30 4.37 -3.53
N LEU A 30 -2.45 3.95 -3.02
CA LEU A 30 -3.04 2.63 -3.24
C LEU A 30 -4.33 2.79 -4.05
N PHE A 31 -4.45 2.07 -5.15
CA PHE A 31 -5.67 2.02 -5.95
C PHE A 31 -6.33 0.66 -5.80
N THR A 32 -7.54 0.65 -5.23
CA THR A 32 -8.30 -0.58 -4.96
C THR A 32 -8.90 -1.21 -6.23
N THR A 33 -8.93 -0.45 -7.33
CA THR A 33 -9.38 -0.88 -8.66
C THR A 33 -8.29 -1.56 -9.48
N GLU A 34 -7.02 -1.39 -9.08
CA GLU A 34 -5.87 -1.99 -9.74
C GLU A 34 -5.32 -3.14 -8.90
N PRO A 35 -4.59 -4.09 -9.53
CA PRO A 35 -3.93 -5.10 -8.74
C PRO A 35 -2.82 -4.52 -7.89
N ALA A 36 -2.92 -4.71 -6.58
CA ALA A 36 -1.96 -4.21 -5.61
C ALA A 36 -1.93 -5.14 -4.41
N VAL A 37 -0.87 -5.04 -3.62
CA VAL A 37 -0.78 -5.69 -2.32
C VAL A 37 -0.26 -4.71 -1.29
N ALA A 38 -0.88 -4.72 -0.12
CA ALA A 38 -0.36 -4.08 1.07
C ALA A 38 -0.27 -5.12 2.19
N LEU A 39 0.84 -5.12 2.92
CA LEU A 39 1.05 -5.97 4.08
C LEU A 39 1.56 -5.11 5.23
N ARG A 40 0.90 -5.21 6.38
CA ARG A 40 1.25 -4.55 7.63
C ARG A 40 1.71 -5.59 8.63
N GLY A 41 2.94 -5.44 9.13
CA GLY A 41 3.43 -6.19 10.27
C GLY A 41 2.99 -5.53 11.58
N THR A 42 2.63 -6.34 12.56
CA THR A 42 2.18 -5.92 13.90
C THR A 42 2.93 -6.72 14.97
N ALA A 43 2.84 -6.31 16.24
CA ALA A 43 3.51 -7.01 17.33
C ALA A 43 3.03 -8.48 17.51
N GLY A 44 1.82 -8.81 17.06
CA GLY A 44 1.22 -10.15 17.21
C GLY A 44 1.13 -10.97 15.93
N GLY A 45 1.59 -10.45 14.79
CA GLY A 45 1.42 -11.11 13.50
C GLY A 45 1.31 -10.09 12.35
N TRP A 46 0.52 -10.41 11.34
CA TRP A 46 0.40 -9.59 10.14
C TRP A 46 -1.03 -9.51 9.62
N SER A 47 -1.29 -8.45 8.87
CA SER A 47 -2.52 -8.23 8.12
C SER A 47 -2.14 -7.83 6.71
N ALA A 48 -2.73 -8.47 5.70
CA ALA A 48 -2.47 -8.19 4.30
C ALA A 48 -3.78 -8.00 3.54
N VAL A 49 -3.76 -7.11 2.56
CA VAL A 49 -4.83 -6.91 1.60
C VAL A 49 -4.29 -7.06 0.18
N LEU A 50 -4.96 -7.91 -0.60
CA LEU A 50 -4.65 -8.19 -1.99
C LEU A 50 -5.81 -7.65 -2.83
N PHE A 51 -5.55 -6.61 -3.60
CA PHE A 51 -6.51 -6.00 -4.50
C PHE A 51 -6.41 -6.58 -5.90
N GLY A 52 -7.53 -6.55 -6.61
CA GLY A 52 -7.55 -6.79 -8.05
C GLY A 52 -7.27 -8.23 -8.45
N VAL A 53 -7.63 -9.23 -7.63
CA VAL A 53 -7.60 -10.65 -8.02
C VAL A 53 -8.73 -10.88 -9.04
N PRO A 54 -8.43 -11.22 -10.30
CA PRO A 54 -9.41 -11.14 -11.37
C PRO A 54 -10.34 -12.36 -11.38
N SER A 55 -11.66 -12.13 -11.42
CA SER A 55 -12.66 -13.17 -11.70
C SER A 55 -12.69 -13.47 -13.20
N ALA A 56 -13.13 -14.65 -13.61
CA ALA A 56 -13.50 -14.96 -15.00
C ALA A 56 -14.81 -14.28 -15.43
N ARG A 57 -15.57 -13.71 -14.48
CA ARG A 57 -16.85 -13.05 -14.72
C ARG A 57 -16.67 -11.57 -15.05
N THR A 58 -17.64 -11.03 -15.79
CA THR A 58 -17.81 -9.61 -16.06
C THR A 58 -19.11 -9.11 -15.43
N ASP A 59 -19.16 -7.82 -15.13
CA ASP A 59 -20.39 -7.14 -14.73
C ASP A 59 -21.26 -6.81 -15.95
N ARG A 60 -22.40 -6.17 -15.72
CA ARG A 60 -23.35 -5.79 -16.79
C ARG A 60 -22.78 -4.84 -17.83
N ASP A 61 -21.70 -4.12 -17.51
CA ASP A 61 -21.05 -3.13 -18.36
C ASP A 61 -19.77 -3.74 -19.00
N ASP A 62 -19.70 -5.08 -19.03
CA ASP A 62 -18.58 -5.92 -19.51
C ASP A 62 -17.25 -5.66 -18.79
N ARG A 63 -17.31 -5.10 -17.57
CA ARG A 63 -16.10 -4.86 -16.77
C ARG A 63 -15.78 -6.10 -15.98
N ARG A 64 -14.52 -6.51 -16.03
CA ARG A 64 -14.06 -7.68 -15.30
C ARG A 64 -14.23 -7.50 -13.79
N ILE A 65 -14.95 -8.43 -13.16
CA ILE A 65 -15.12 -8.46 -11.71
C ILE A 65 -13.79 -8.79 -11.05
N ARG A 66 -13.51 -8.17 -9.90
CA ARG A 66 -12.29 -8.35 -9.14
C ARG A 66 -12.60 -8.61 -7.68
N TYR A 67 -11.88 -9.54 -7.07
CA TYR A 67 -11.90 -9.77 -5.64
C TYR A 67 -10.86 -8.90 -4.95
N THR A 68 -11.22 -8.46 -3.75
CA THR A 68 -10.30 -7.95 -2.73
C THR A 68 -10.26 -8.98 -1.61
N LEU A 69 -9.07 -9.44 -1.26
CA LEU A 69 -8.87 -10.46 -0.24
C LEU A 69 -8.14 -9.84 0.93
N ILE A 70 -8.65 -10.07 2.13
CA ILE A 70 -8.03 -9.63 3.38
C ILE A 70 -7.66 -10.88 4.17
N ALA A 71 -6.41 -10.96 4.61
CA ALA A 71 -5.89 -12.08 5.36
C ALA A 71 -5.12 -11.57 6.58
N GLU A 72 -5.37 -12.20 7.72
CA GLU A 72 -4.69 -11.92 8.99
C GLU A 72 -4.22 -13.23 9.59
N SER A 73 -3.00 -13.27 10.11
CA SER A 73 -2.48 -14.42 10.83
C SER A 73 -1.37 -14.02 11.80
N GLY A 74 -1.00 -14.95 12.67
CA GLY A 74 0.10 -14.81 13.62
C GLY A 74 1.48 -14.83 12.95
N ALA A 75 2.51 -14.55 13.74
CA ALA A 75 3.89 -14.47 13.27
C ALA A 75 4.45 -15.83 12.81
N GLU A 76 3.87 -16.94 13.28
CA GLU A 76 4.16 -18.30 12.86
C GLU A 76 3.88 -18.55 11.37
N ASP A 77 2.97 -17.78 10.77
CA ASP A 77 2.58 -17.87 9.37
C ASP A 77 3.36 -16.89 8.47
N ALA A 78 4.54 -16.41 8.89
CA ALA A 78 5.33 -15.44 8.11
C ALA A 78 5.65 -15.90 6.68
N ALA A 79 5.94 -17.19 6.51
CA ALA A 79 6.19 -17.80 5.19
C ALA A 79 4.94 -17.82 4.30
N LEU A 80 3.74 -17.88 4.88
CA LEU A 80 2.49 -17.75 4.14
C LEU A 80 2.32 -16.32 3.64
N ALA A 81 2.59 -15.32 4.49
CA ALA A 81 2.48 -13.91 4.12
C ALA A 81 3.37 -13.55 2.92
N ALA A 82 4.63 -13.98 2.93
CA ALA A 82 5.56 -13.79 1.82
C ALA A 82 5.08 -14.45 0.52
N ARG A 83 4.50 -15.65 0.61
CA ARG A 83 3.95 -16.36 -0.56
C ARG A 83 2.67 -15.73 -1.08
N LEU A 84 1.82 -15.18 -0.21
CA LEU A 84 0.67 -14.38 -0.63
C LEU A 84 1.09 -13.10 -1.36
N VAL A 85 2.16 -12.44 -0.91
CA VAL A 85 2.77 -11.32 -1.65
C VAL A 85 3.24 -11.78 -3.02
N ARG A 86 3.92 -12.93 -3.13
CA ARG A 86 4.31 -13.50 -4.44
C ARG A 86 3.10 -13.74 -5.34
N VAL A 87 2.03 -14.35 -4.82
CA VAL A 87 0.77 -14.53 -5.55
C VAL A 87 0.27 -13.19 -6.08
N ALA A 88 0.25 -12.14 -5.26
CA ALA A 88 -0.25 -10.83 -5.67
C ALA A 88 0.62 -10.13 -6.73
N LEU A 89 1.94 -10.37 -6.73
CA LEU A 89 2.85 -9.81 -7.72
C LEU A 89 2.85 -10.59 -9.05
N ASP A 90 2.44 -11.86 -9.04
CA ASP A 90 2.37 -12.73 -10.22
C ASP A 90 0.98 -12.65 -10.89
N PRO A 91 0.85 -12.12 -12.12
CA PRO A 91 -0.41 -12.08 -12.85
C PRO A 91 -1.05 -13.46 -13.05
N ASP A 92 -0.27 -14.49 -13.38
CA ASP A 92 -0.77 -15.83 -13.65
C ASP A 92 -1.25 -16.53 -12.38
N ALA A 93 -0.54 -16.30 -11.26
CA ALA A 93 -0.97 -16.79 -9.96
C ALA A 93 -2.29 -16.15 -9.52
N ARG A 94 -2.45 -14.83 -9.71
CA ARG A 94 -3.72 -14.12 -9.46
C ARG A 94 -4.87 -14.67 -10.30
N GLU A 95 -4.64 -14.89 -11.58
CA GLU A 95 -5.63 -15.47 -12.49
C GLU A 95 -6.09 -16.86 -12.04
N LYS A 96 -5.14 -17.71 -11.63
CA LYS A 96 -5.46 -19.05 -11.10
C LYS A 96 -6.24 -18.97 -9.79
N LEU A 97 -5.85 -18.08 -8.88
CA LEU A 97 -6.56 -17.85 -7.62
C LEU A 97 -7.98 -17.35 -7.88
N GLY A 98 -8.18 -16.37 -8.76
CA GLY A 98 -9.48 -15.84 -9.11
C GLY A 98 -10.43 -16.89 -9.69
N ARG A 99 -9.94 -17.74 -10.60
CA ARG A 99 -10.72 -18.89 -11.11
C ARG A 99 -11.11 -19.90 -10.03
N ARG A 100 -10.28 -20.06 -8.99
CA ARG A 100 -10.60 -20.93 -7.85
C ARG A 100 -11.68 -20.29 -6.98
N LEU A 101 -11.55 -19.00 -6.70
CA LEU A 101 -12.54 -18.23 -5.96
C LEU A 101 -13.90 -18.22 -6.69
N ASP A 102 -13.93 -18.15 -8.02
CA ASP A 102 -15.20 -18.24 -8.77
C ASP A 102 -15.95 -19.55 -8.59
N LYS A 103 -15.24 -20.65 -8.29
CA LYS A 103 -15.87 -21.94 -7.99
C LYS A 103 -16.50 -21.96 -6.59
N ILE A 104 -15.91 -21.23 -5.65
CA ILE A 104 -16.37 -21.10 -4.26
C ILE A 104 -17.52 -20.09 -4.19
N TYR A 105 -17.35 -18.95 -4.86
CA TYR A 105 -18.28 -17.82 -4.89
C TYR A 105 -18.98 -17.73 -6.24
N SER A 106 -19.90 -18.68 -6.50
CA SER A 106 -20.69 -18.70 -7.73
C SER A 106 -21.47 -17.39 -7.93
N GLY A 107 -21.83 -17.06 -9.17
CA GLY A 107 -22.62 -15.85 -9.46
C GLY A 107 -23.98 -15.87 -8.78
N GLU A 108 -24.60 -17.04 -8.71
CA GLU A 108 -25.87 -17.25 -8.00
C GLU A 108 -25.73 -17.01 -6.49
N LEU A 109 -24.67 -17.52 -5.88
CA LEU A 109 -24.38 -17.30 -4.46
C LEU A 109 -24.12 -15.81 -4.16
N LEU A 110 -23.33 -15.13 -4.99
CA LEU A 110 -23.11 -13.69 -4.81
C LEU A 110 -24.41 -12.89 -4.99
N ASN A 111 -25.24 -13.25 -5.97
CA ASN A 111 -26.52 -12.58 -6.20
C ASN A 111 -27.50 -12.80 -5.04
N SER A 112 -27.52 -14.00 -4.42
CA SER A 112 -28.34 -14.24 -3.25
C SER A 112 -27.91 -13.36 -2.07
N TYR A 113 -26.60 -13.09 -1.90
CA TYR A 113 -26.10 -12.14 -0.90
C TYR A 113 -26.48 -10.68 -1.15
N PHE A 114 -26.53 -10.26 -2.41
CA PHE A 114 -26.89 -8.88 -2.75
C PHE A 114 -28.40 -8.63 -2.74
N SER A 115 -29.21 -9.68 -2.90
CA SER A 115 -30.63 -9.62 -2.63
C SER A 115 -30.87 -9.78 -1.12
N ASP A 116 -31.80 -9.03 -0.51
CA ASP A 116 -32.13 -9.15 0.93
C ASP A 116 -32.76 -10.52 1.32
N ARG A 117 -32.58 -11.56 0.49
CA ARG A 117 -32.91 -12.97 0.71
C ARG A 117 -31.66 -13.73 1.18
N ALA A 118 -31.14 -13.35 2.33
CA ALA A 118 -30.08 -14.11 3.00
C ALA A 118 -30.66 -15.40 3.60
N GLU A 119 -31.07 -16.35 2.76
CA GLU A 119 -31.36 -17.72 3.18
C GLU A 119 -30.12 -18.60 2.97
N THR A 120 -29.52 -18.96 4.12
CA THR A 120 -28.79 -20.21 4.38
C THR A 120 -27.73 -20.65 3.37
N GLY A 121 -26.49 -20.22 3.63
CA GLY A 121 -25.30 -20.87 3.08
C GLY A 121 -24.10 -19.94 3.09
N ALA A 122 -23.68 -19.45 4.27
CA ALA A 122 -22.40 -18.74 4.40
C ALA A 122 -21.33 -19.52 3.61
N PRO A 123 -20.67 -18.93 2.59
CA PRO A 123 -19.63 -19.61 1.85
C PRO A 123 -18.61 -20.14 2.85
N ASP A 124 -18.14 -21.37 2.60
CA ASP A 124 -17.19 -22.00 3.50
C ASP A 124 -15.88 -21.20 3.48
N LEU A 125 -15.72 -20.35 4.49
CA LEU A 125 -14.50 -19.58 4.70
C LEU A 125 -13.28 -20.52 4.76
N ALA A 126 -13.45 -21.76 5.23
CA ALA A 126 -12.38 -22.75 5.23
C ALA A 126 -11.97 -23.16 3.81
N GLU A 127 -12.91 -23.26 2.86
CA GLU A 127 -12.59 -23.54 1.46
C GLU A 127 -11.84 -22.37 0.82
N ALA A 128 -12.23 -21.13 1.10
CA ALA A 128 -11.54 -19.94 0.62
C ALA A 128 -10.12 -19.80 1.21
N VAL A 129 -9.97 -20.06 2.51
CA VAL A 129 -8.65 -20.16 3.16
C VAL A 129 -7.83 -21.29 2.56
N GLY A 130 -8.45 -22.43 2.26
CA GLY A 130 -7.82 -23.55 1.55
C GLY A 130 -7.29 -23.13 0.17
N ALA A 131 -8.10 -22.42 -0.62
CA ALA A 131 -7.70 -21.89 -1.93
C ALA A 131 -6.52 -20.91 -1.83
N LEU A 132 -6.52 -20.04 -0.81
CA LEU A 132 -5.41 -19.13 -0.54
C LEU A 132 -4.12 -19.88 -0.17
N ARG A 133 -4.20 -20.85 0.76
CA ARG A 133 -3.06 -21.67 1.16
C ARG A 133 -2.52 -22.51 0.00
N GLU A 134 -3.40 -23.03 -0.84
CA GLU A 134 -3.04 -23.78 -2.05
C GLU A 134 -2.35 -22.89 -3.09
N ALA A 135 -2.87 -21.69 -3.34
CA ALA A 135 -2.25 -20.71 -4.24
C ALA A 135 -0.88 -20.27 -3.73
N ALA A 136 -0.77 -19.98 -2.43
CA ALA A 136 0.50 -19.66 -1.78
C ALA A 136 1.47 -20.86 -1.82
N GLY A 137 1.00 -22.08 -1.59
CA GLY A 137 1.81 -23.31 -1.60
C GLY A 137 2.44 -23.63 -2.96
N ARG A 138 1.90 -23.10 -4.05
CA ARG A 138 2.50 -23.17 -5.40
C ARG A 138 3.63 -22.18 -5.63
N GLN A 139 3.76 -21.17 -4.77
CA GLN A 139 4.85 -20.20 -4.85
C GLN A 139 6.12 -20.77 -4.24
N PRO A 140 7.30 -20.32 -4.71
CA PRO A 140 8.58 -20.74 -4.14
C PRO A 140 8.61 -20.56 -2.62
N ALA A 141 9.07 -21.60 -1.93
CA ALA A 141 9.14 -21.63 -0.47
C ALA A 141 10.38 -20.91 0.07
N ASP A 142 11.39 -20.71 -0.77
CA ASP A 142 12.57 -19.92 -0.44
C ASP A 142 12.19 -18.46 -0.24
N ILE A 143 12.66 -17.91 0.87
CA ILE A 143 12.59 -16.49 1.16
C ILE A 143 13.87 -15.87 0.59
N PRO A 144 13.77 -14.87 -0.31
CA PRO A 144 14.94 -14.19 -0.81
C PRO A 144 15.73 -13.58 0.37
N PRO A 145 17.07 -13.55 0.30
CA PRO A 145 17.85 -12.88 1.31
C PRO A 145 17.50 -11.39 1.34
N TYR A 146 17.61 -10.77 2.51
CA TYR A 146 17.56 -9.32 2.58
C TYR A 146 18.65 -8.73 1.70
N GLY A 147 18.25 -7.82 0.80
CA GLY A 147 19.19 -7.06 0.00
C GLY A 147 20.05 -6.11 0.86
N PRO A 148 21.10 -5.51 0.28
CA PRO A 148 22.02 -4.63 0.99
C PRO A 148 21.39 -3.27 1.40
N VAL A 149 20.20 -2.96 0.92
CA VAL A 149 19.50 -1.70 1.19
C VAL A 149 18.51 -1.91 2.32
N GLU A 150 18.79 -1.31 3.48
CA GLU A 150 17.87 -1.35 4.61
C GLU A 150 16.64 -0.46 4.36
N PRO A 151 15.46 -0.87 4.86
CA PRO A 151 14.28 -0.03 4.90
C PRO A 151 14.50 1.29 5.70
N PRO A 152 13.79 2.37 5.35
CA PRO A 152 12.72 2.39 4.36
C PRO A 152 13.30 2.44 2.94
N LEU A 153 12.67 1.71 2.01
CA LEU A 153 13.16 1.52 0.64
C LEU A 153 12.04 1.63 -0.38
N ALA A 154 12.40 2.03 -1.60
CA ALA A 154 11.53 1.95 -2.77
C ALA A 154 12.28 1.27 -3.92
N GLY A 155 11.56 0.53 -4.76
CA GLY A 155 12.13 -0.06 -5.96
C GLY A 155 11.12 -0.09 -7.12
N PRO A 156 11.63 -0.18 -8.35
CA PRO A 156 10.76 -0.35 -9.53
C PRO A 156 10.06 -1.70 -9.48
N TYR A 157 8.77 -1.72 -9.85
CA TYR A 157 7.94 -2.91 -9.79
C TYR A 157 8.48 -4.05 -10.67
N ASP A 158 9.06 -3.76 -11.84
CA ASP A 158 9.50 -4.79 -12.80
C ASP A 158 10.93 -5.30 -12.59
N LEU A 159 11.66 -4.78 -11.60
CA LEU A 159 13.01 -5.25 -11.29
C LEU A 159 12.95 -6.46 -10.33
N PRO A 160 13.48 -7.64 -10.72
CA PRO A 160 13.46 -8.82 -9.86
C PRO A 160 14.07 -8.59 -8.48
N ALA A 161 15.22 -7.92 -8.41
CA ALA A 161 15.87 -7.59 -7.14
C ALA A 161 15.03 -6.69 -6.22
N ALA A 162 14.18 -5.82 -6.78
CA ALA A 162 13.24 -5.01 -5.99
C ALA A 162 12.10 -5.85 -5.44
N ARG A 163 11.54 -6.77 -6.26
CA ARG A 163 10.52 -7.73 -5.81
C ARG A 163 11.06 -8.64 -4.72
N ASP A 164 12.28 -9.14 -4.86
CA ASP A 164 12.94 -9.99 -3.87
C ASP A 164 13.14 -9.26 -2.54
N ALA A 165 13.65 -8.02 -2.57
CA ALA A 165 13.77 -7.18 -1.38
C ALA A 165 12.40 -6.90 -0.71
N PHE A 166 11.36 -6.69 -1.51
CA PHE A 166 9.99 -6.48 -1.02
C PHE A 166 9.41 -7.74 -0.36
N ILE A 167 9.64 -8.92 -0.95
CA ILE A 167 9.20 -10.22 -0.40
C ILE A 167 9.97 -10.56 0.88
N ALA A 168 11.28 -10.34 0.90
CA ALA A 168 12.11 -10.50 2.09
C ALA A 168 11.64 -9.59 3.24
N HIS A 169 11.31 -8.33 2.92
CA HIS A 169 10.77 -7.39 3.89
C HIS A 169 9.39 -7.79 4.40
N ALA A 170 8.50 -8.24 3.51
CA ALA A 170 7.19 -8.75 3.89
C ALA A 170 7.29 -9.93 4.84
N HIS A 171 8.22 -10.87 4.58
CA HIS A 171 8.48 -12.00 5.47
C HIS A 171 8.94 -11.55 6.87
N ALA A 172 9.90 -10.63 6.95
CA ALA A 172 10.40 -10.15 8.25
C ALA A 172 9.37 -9.31 9.03
N LEU A 173 8.54 -8.52 8.33
CA LEU A 173 7.39 -7.87 8.96
C LEU A 173 6.41 -8.91 9.50
N ALA A 174 6.11 -9.95 8.71
CA ALA A 174 5.19 -10.98 9.14
C ALA A 174 5.71 -11.81 10.32
N GLY A 175 7.02 -12.01 10.43
CA GLY A 175 7.68 -12.71 11.55
C GLY A 175 7.78 -11.91 12.85
N GLY A 176 6.91 -10.92 13.09
CA GLY A 176 6.88 -10.10 14.31
C GLY A 176 7.51 -8.71 14.17
N GLY A 177 7.88 -8.30 12.96
CA GLY A 177 8.28 -6.92 12.68
C GLY A 177 7.07 -5.98 12.57
N THR A 178 7.24 -4.72 12.96
CA THR A 178 6.26 -3.66 12.69
C THR A 178 6.65 -2.85 11.46
N GLY A 179 5.70 -2.53 10.58
CA GLY A 179 5.98 -1.76 9.36
C GLY A 179 5.00 -2.04 8.22
N LEU A 180 5.39 -1.67 7.00
CA LEU A 180 4.55 -1.75 5.81
C LEU A 180 5.33 -2.25 4.58
N CYS A 181 4.72 -3.15 3.83
CA CYS A 181 5.00 -3.40 2.42
C CYS A 181 3.81 -2.88 1.61
N LEU A 182 4.04 -2.07 0.57
CA LEU A 182 2.97 -1.56 -0.30
C LEU A 182 3.41 -1.50 -1.76
N VAL A 183 2.59 -2.04 -2.66
CA VAL A 183 2.62 -1.69 -4.09
C VAL A 183 1.90 -0.35 -4.25
N ALA A 184 2.67 0.72 -4.47
CA ALA A 184 2.16 2.08 -4.52
C ALA A 184 1.91 2.53 -5.97
N ALA A 185 0.84 2.02 -6.57
CA ALA A 185 0.49 2.30 -7.96
C ALA A 185 0.31 3.80 -8.25
N GLY A 186 -0.19 4.59 -7.29
CA GLY A 186 -0.37 6.02 -7.51
C GLY A 186 0.89 6.88 -7.38
N ALA A 187 2.03 6.29 -7.02
CA ALA A 187 3.31 7.01 -6.97
C ALA A 187 4.03 6.94 -8.34
N ALA A 188 4.18 8.09 -8.99
CA ALA A 188 4.94 8.24 -10.24
C ALA A 188 6.42 8.60 -9.98
N SER A 189 6.77 8.96 -8.75
CA SER A 189 8.11 9.37 -8.36
C SER A 189 8.39 9.12 -6.88
N LEU A 190 9.66 9.25 -6.47
CA LEU A 190 10.05 9.17 -5.06
C LEU A 190 9.52 10.31 -4.19
N LYS A 191 9.03 11.41 -4.79
CA LYS A 191 8.40 12.49 -4.01
C LYS A 191 7.02 12.10 -3.52
N ASP A 192 6.33 11.27 -4.30
CA ASP A 192 4.95 10.89 -4.05
C ASP A 192 4.84 9.89 -2.90
N VAL A 193 5.92 9.18 -2.56
CA VAL A 193 5.91 8.16 -1.49
C VAL A 193 5.99 8.72 -0.07
N ARG A 194 6.09 10.05 0.08
CA ARG A 194 6.22 10.69 1.39
C ARG A 194 5.08 10.34 2.36
N PRO A 195 3.80 10.31 1.95
CA PRO A 195 2.70 9.95 2.85
C PRO A 195 2.84 8.53 3.44
N ALA A 196 3.33 7.55 2.66
CA ALA A 196 3.59 6.21 3.19
C ALA A 196 4.65 6.24 4.30
N LEU A 197 5.70 7.03 4.15
CA LEU A 197 6.75 7.17 5.16
C LEU A 197 6.24 7.86 6.43
N ASP A 198 5.37 8.85 6.29
CA ASP A 198 4.80 9.56 7.44
C ASP A 198 3.80 8.68 8.20
N LEU A 199 3.06 7.78 7.52
CA LEU A 199 2.07 6.87 8.11
C LEU A 199 2.67 5.57 8.68
N ALA A 200 3.64 4.97 8.00
CA ALA A 200 4.21 3.66 8.36
C ALA A 200 5.62 3.71 8.95
N GLY A 201 6.31 4.85 8.80
CA GLY A 201 7.62 5.08 9.40
C GLY A 201 8.76 4.34 8.70
N ARG A 202 9.80 4.02 9.48
CA ARG A 202 11.12 3.59 8.98
C ARG A 202 11.18 2.15 8.46
N ARG A 203 10.15 1.33 8.69
CA ARG A 203 10.13 -0.07 8.24
C ARG A 203 9.18 -0.25 7.06
N THR A 204 9.35 0.59 6.06
CA THR A 204 8.49 0.66 4.87
C THR A 204 9.24 0.19 3.63
N ALA A 205 8.70 -0.77 2.91
CA ALA A 205 9.17 -1.16 1.58
C ALA A 205 8.09 -0.88 0.54
N LEU A 206 8.46 -0.22 -0.55
CA LEU A 206 7.55 0.18 -1.60
C LEU A 206 7.98 -0.38 -2.95
N LEU A 207 7.03 -0.97 -3.68
CA LEU A 207 7.18 -1.22 -5.11
C LEU A 207 6.40 -0.15 -5.88
N LEU A 208 7.05 0.46 -6.86
CA LEU A 208 6.49 1.57 -7.63
C LEU A 208 6.30 1.13 -9.10
N PRO A 209 5.07 0.78 -9.52
CA PRO A 209 4.79 0.38 -10.91
C PRO A 209 4.98 1.52 -11.91
N ASN A 210 4.64 2.73 -11.51
CA ASN A 210 4.57 3.89 -12.41
C ASN A 210 5.77 4.85 -12.28
N ALA A 211 6.75 4.52 -11.44
CA ALA A 211 7.93 5.35 -11.25
C ALA A 211 9.09 4.92 -12.14
N SER A 212 9.77 5.90 -12.74
CA SER A 212 10.98 5.67 -13.54
C SER A 212 12.22 5.43 -12.66
N LEU A 213 12.22 4.33 -11.91
CA LEU A 213 13.37 3.86 -11.15
C LEU A 213 14.09 2.74 -11.90
N THR A 214 15.42 2.70 -11.79
CA THR A 214 16.25 1.64 -12.39
C THR A 214 16.86 0.71 -11.35
N LYS A 215 16.76 1.05 -10.06
CA LYS A 215 17.32 0.29 -8.95
C LYS A 215 16.52 0.49 -7.67
N VAL A 216 16.74 -0.40 -6.70
CA VAL A 216 16.28 -0.21 -5.32
C VAL A 216 17.01 0.98 -4.70
N VAL A 217 16.28 1.85 -4.02
CA VAL A 217 16.80 3.05 -3.36
C VAL A 217 16.39 3.08 -1.90
N ALA A 218 17.31 3.48 -1.03
CA ALA A 218 16.97 3.84 0.34
C ALA A 218 16.20 5.16 0.33
N LEU A 219 15.06 5.18 1.01
CA LEU A 219 14.28 6.38 1.26
C LEU A 219 14.90 7.07 2.47
N LYS A 220 15.60 8.18 2.24
CA LYS A 220 16.02 9.01 3.36
C LYS A 220 14.75 9.63 3.96
N LYS A 221 14.58 9.53 5.28
CA LYS A 221 13.72 10.50 5.97
C LYS A 221 14.42 11.83 5.79
N ASP A 222 14.04 12.59 4.77
CA ASP A 222 14.59 13.93 4.57
C ASP A 222 14.52 14.64 5.91
N THR A 223 15.68 15.08 6.38
CA THR A 223 15.81 16.07 7.43
C THR A 223 14.75 17.13 7.16
N PRO A 224 13.92 17.52 8.15
CA PRO A 224 12.92 18.55 7.92
C PRO A 224 13.60 19.72 7.20
N PRO A 225 12.97 20.32 6.17
CA PRO A 225 13.55 21.48 5.52
C PRO A 225 13.96 22.46 6.63
N PRO A 226 15.18 23.04 6.58
CA PRO A 226 15.61 23.96 7.62
C PRO A 226 14.48 24.96 7.85
N PRO A 227 14.11 25.25 9.11
CA PRO A 227 12.98 26.11 9.40
C PRO A 227 13.12 27.34 8.51
N ARG A 228 12.11 27.60 7.66
CA ARG A 228 12.09 28.79 6.83
C ARG A 228 12.40 29.94 7.77
N ARG A 229 13.62 30.49 7.71
CA ARG A 229 14.00 31.65 8.50
C ARG A 229 12.99 32.70 8.08
N LYS A 230 12.02 32.99 8.96
CA LYS A 230 11.18 34.17 8.82
C LYS A 230 12.17 35.32 8.59
N PRO A 231 12.01 36.12 7.53
CA PRO A 231 12.92 37.23 7.29
C PRO A 231 13.02 38.01 8.60
N ASN A 232 14.25 38.13 9.12
CA ASN A 232 14.46 38.79 10.40
C ASN A 232 14.11 40.26 10.19
N TRP A 233 12.88 40.65 10.55
CA TRP A 233 12.34 41.98 10.30
C TRP A 233 13.21 43.07 10.93
N GLN A 234 14.01 42.73 11.95
CA GLN A 234 15.01 43.62 12.53
C GLN A 234 16.11 44.02 11.54
N TRP A 235 16.52 43.12 10.63
CA TRP A 235 17.48 43.45 9.57
C TRP A 235 16.85 44.29 8.46
N VAL A 236 15.58 44.04 8.11
CA VAL A 236 14.84 44.84 7.12
C VAL A 236 14.59 46.26 7.66
N ALA A 237 14.24 46.39 8.94
CA ALA A 237 14.08 47.68 9.61
C ALA A 237 15.41 48.46 9.73
N ALA A 238 16.54 47.77 9.96
CA ALA A 238 17.85 48.42 10.02
C ALA A 238 18.30 48.96 8.64
N VAL A 239 18.06 48.22 7.56
CA VAL A 239 18.40 48.66 6.20
C VAL A 239 17.50 49.81 5.75
N LEU A 240 16.18 49.74 6.03
CA LEU A 240 15.25 50.83 5.70
C LEU A 240 15.46 52.08 6.57
N GLY A 241 15.73 51.91 7.87
CA GLY A 241 16.03 53.01 8.78
C GLY A 241 17.34 53.73 8.44
N GLY A 242 18.40 52.97 8.12
CA GLY A 242 19.68 53.55 7.68
C GLY A 242 19.57 54.31 6.36
N SER A 243 18.77 53.80 5.42
CA SER A 243 18.53 54.46 4.12
C SER A 243 17.76 55.78 4.27
N LEU A 244 16.80 55.84 5.21
CA LEU A 244 16.03 57.05 5.46
C LEU A 244 16.86 58.15 6.14
N VAL A 245 17.75 57.79 7.07
CA VAL A 245 18.66 58.74 7.73
C VAL A 245 19.68 59.33 6.74
N LEU A 246 20.22 58.52 5.84
CA LEU A 246 21.13 58.99 4.80
C LEU A 246 20.43 59.92 3.79
N LEU A 247 19.17 59.66 3.45
CA LEU A 247 18.38 60.52 2.57
C LEU A 247 18.11 61.90 3.20
N ILE A 248 17.76 61.93 4.49
CA ILE A 248 17.53 63.17 5.25
C ILE A 248 18.82 64.00 5.33
N LEU A 249 19.94 63.36 5.67
CA LEU A 249 21.24 64.05 5.74
C LEU A 249 21.70 64.58 4.37
N TRP A 250 21.40 63.87 3.28
CA TRP A 250 21.69 64.34 1.92
C TRP A 250 20.83 65.55 1.52
N LEU A 251 19.53 65.54 1.86
CA LEU A 251 18.62 66.66 1.61
C LEU A 251 18.99 67.92 2.41
N MET A 252 19.38 67.78 3.67
CA MET A 252 19.83 68.89 4.51
C MET A 252 21.13 69.54 4.02
N ARG A 253 21.94 68.83 3.23
CA ARG A 253 23.20 69.33 2.70
C ARG A 253 23.06 70.07 1.37
N LYS A 254 21.84 70.07 0.79
CA LYS A 254 21.51 70.73 -0.49
C LYS A 254 20.62 71.98 -0.34
N LEU A 255 20.20 72.32 0.88
CA LEU A 255 19.58 73.59 1.25
C LEU A 255 20.64 74.53 1.82
#